data_AF-A0A963DYW6-F1
#
_entry.id   AF-A0A963DYW6-F1
#
_cell.length_a   1.000
_cell.length_b   1.000
_cell.length_c   1.000
_cell.angle_alpha   90.00
_cell.angle_beta   90.00
_cell.angle_gamma   90.00
#
_symmetry.space_group_name_H-M   'P 1'
#
loop_
_entity.id
_entity.type
_entity.pdbx_description
1 polymer ?
#
loop_
_entity_poly.entity_id
_entity_poly.type
_entity_poly.pdbx_seq_one_letter_code
_entity_poly.pdbx_strand_id
1 'polypeptide(L)'
;MQDSTHFPNRRARRQLAQKRLATVAQAAQQYDGVFTESAIRDMIFKAEDRFNSRGDRIPGNGMAEAGVILRIGRKVILDLDAFDAWLDSRKVGA
;
A
#
# COMPACT_ATOMS: atom_id res chain seq x y z
N MET A 1 11.76 30.66 -42.75
CA MET A 1 12.12 30.55 -41.33
C MET A 1 11.39 29.35 -40.77
N GLN A 2 12.16 28.34 -40.36
CA GLN A 2 11.67 27.14 -39.71
C GLN A 2 11.30 27.53 -38.29
N ASP A 3 10.09 27.24 -37.83
CA ASP A 3 9.82 27.19 -36.40
C ASP A 3 9.16 25.84 -36.10
N SER A 4 10.05 24.88 -35.88
CA SER A 4 9.78 23.54 -35.39
C SER A 4 9.08 23.65 -34.04
N THR A 5 7.79 23.35 -34.03
CA THR A 5 7.03 23.07 -32.82
C THR A 5 7.67 21.89 -32.10
N HIS A 6 8.55 22.22 -31.15
CA HIS A 6 9.10 21.29 -30.18
C HIS A 6 7.96 20.83 -29.27
N PHE A 7 7.28 19.75 -29.67
CA PHE A 7 6.47 18.98 -28.75
C PHE A 7 7.39 18.53 -27.61
N PRO A 8 7.08 18.84 -26.34
CA PRO A 8 7.93 18.43 -25.24
C PRO A 8 8.14 16.91 -25.30
N ASN A 9 9.43 16.59 -25.36
CA ASN A 9 10.06 15.28 -25.40
C ASN A 9 9.25 14.20 -24.65
N ARG A 10 8.84 13.13 -25.37
CA ARG A 10 8.16 11.93 -24.85
C ARG A 10 8.85 11.29 -23.63
N ARG A 11 10.13 11.59 -23.39
CA ARG A 11 10.92 11.12 -22.24
C ARG A 11 10.57 11.79 -20.90
N ALA A 12 9.83 12.90 -20.89
CA ALA A 12 9.41 13.58 -19.65
C ALA A 12 8.09 13.04 -19.06
N ARG A 13 7.48 12.02 -19.68
CA ARG A 13 6.69 11.03 -18.93
C ARG A 13 7.69 10.18 -18.14
N ARG A 14 8.32 10.76 -17.13
CA ARG A 14 8.78 9.97 -15.98
C ARG A 14 7.56 9.12 -15.64
N GLN A 15 7.67 7.79 -15.84
CA GLN A 15 6.58 6.86 -15.64
C GLN A 15 5.83 7.27 -14.39
N LEU A 16 4.64 7.86 -14.56
CA LEU A 16 3.63 7.80 -13.52
C LEU A 16 3.26 6.33 -13.55
N ALA A 17 4.07 5.49 -12.90
CA ALA A 17 3.72 4.11 -12.67
C ALA A 17 2.34 4.18 -12.03
N GLN A 18 1.33 3.74 -12.77
CA GLN A 18 -0.04 3.78 -12.31
C GLN A 18 -0.05 2.93 -11.04
N LYS A 19 -0.22 3.57 -9.87
CA LYS A 19 -0.21 2.89 -8.58
C LYS A 19 -1.13 1.67 -8.66
N ARG A 20 -0.62 0.50 -8.27
CA ARG A 20 -1.44 -0.72 -8.19
C ARG A 20 -2.38 -0.62 -7.00
N LEU A 21 -3.56 -0.06 -7.24
CA LEU A 21 -4.58 0.13 -6.20
C LEU A 21 -5.56 -1.04 -6.20
N ALA A 22 -5.84 -1.58 -5.02
CA ALA A 22 -6.78 -2.69 -4.86
C ALA A 22 -7.67 -2.49 -3.62
N THR A 23 -8.92 -2.92 -3.71
CA THR A 23 -9.72 -3.18 -2.50
C THR A 23 -9.16 -4.38 -1.74
N VAL A 24 -9.59 -4.58 -0.50
CA VAL A 24 -9.24 -5.77 0.30
C VAL A 24 -9.57 -7.07 -0.45
N ALA A 25 -10.73 -7.15 -1.10
CA ALA A 25 -11.15 -8.32 -1.86
C ALA A 25 -10.24 -8.59 -3.07
N GLN A 26 -9.91 -7.54 -3.83
CA GLN A 26 -9.00 -7.65 -4.96
C GLN A 26 -7.58 -8.01 -4.53
N ALA A 27 -7.10 -7.46 -3.41
CA ALA A 27 -5.81 -7.82 -2.85
C ALA A 27 -5.79 -9.31 -2.44
N ALA A 28 -6.81 -9.80 -1.74
CA ALA A 28 -6.90 -11.21 -1.38
C ALA A 28 -6.90 -12.14 -2.62
N GLN A 29 -7.59 -11.76 -3.70
CA GLN A 29 -7.55 -12.50 -4.96
C GLN A 29 -6.17 -12.47 -5.61
N GLN A 30 -5.46 -11.34 -5.51
CA GLN A 30 -4.13 -11.20 -6.08
C GLN A 30 -3.06 -12.01 -5.32
N TYR A 31 -3.23 -12.19 -4.01
CA TYR A 31 -2.39 -13.03 -3.16
C TYR A 31 -3.10 -14.33 -2.77
N ASP A 32 -3.85 -14.93 -3.70
CA ASP A 32 -4.59 -16.16 -3.45
C ASP A 32 -3.67 -17.28 -2.93
N GLY A 33 -4.17 -18.05 -1.96
CA GLY A 33 -3.39 -19.06 -1.23
C GLY A 33 -2.37 -18.49 -0.22
N VAL A 34 -2.11 -17.18 -0.20
CA VAL A 34 -1.19 -16.52 0.75
C VAL A 34 -1.94 -15.71 1.79
N PHE A 35 -2.85 -14.83 1.36
CA PHE A 35 -3.62 -13.97 2.25
C PHE A 35 -5.12 -14.05 1.97
N THR A 36 -5.90 -14.38 3.00
CA THR A 36 -7.36 -14.25 2.96
C THR A 36 -7.78 -12.80 3.18
N GLU A 37 -9.01 -12.43 2.79
CA GLU A 37 -9.52 -11.09 3.10
C GLU A 37 -9.52 -10.80 4.61
N SER A 38 -9.82 -11.80 5.43
CA SER A 38 -9.79 -11.68 6.90
C SER A 38 -8.39 -11.39 7.42
N ALA A 39 -7.37 -12.03 6.87
CA ALA A 39 -5.97 -11.74 7.21
C ALA A 39 -5.59 -10.31 6.84
N ILE A 40 -5.98 -9.85 5.64
CA ILE A 40 -5.72 -8.47 5.21
C ILE A 40 -6.45 -7.45 6.10
N ARG A 41 -7.72 -7.71 6.46
CA ARG A 41 -8.48 -6.85 7.40
C ARG A 41 -7.83 -6.79 8.78
N ASP A 42 -7.35 -7.93 9.30
CA ASP A 42 -6.63 -7.97 10.57
C ASP A 42 -5.32 -7.18 10.50
N MET A 43 -4.55 -7.30 9.41
CA MET A 43 -3.35 -6.49 9.20
C MET A 43 -3.67 -4.99 9.13
N ILE A 44 -4.75 -4.58 8.46
CA ILE A 44 -5.21 -3.18 8.43
C ILE A 44 -5.62 -2.71 9.83
N PHE A 45 -6.35 -3.53 10.59
CA PHE A 45 -6.75 -3.21 11.96
C PHE A 45 -5.53 -3.04 12.89
N LYS A 46 -4.47 -3.81 12.62
CA LYS A 46 -3.21 -3.77 13.36
C LYS A 46 -2.22 -2.71 12.88
N ALA A 47 -2.59 -1.88 11.90
CA ALA A 47 -1.68 -0.93 11.28
C ALA A 47 -1.31 0.25 12.18
N GLU A 48 -2.22 0.67 13.05
CA GLU A 48 -2.01 1.81 13.95
C GLU A 48 -1.68 1.33 15.37
N ASP A 49 -0.98 2.19 16.12
CA ASP A 49 -0.73 2.01 17.55
C ASP A 49 -2.05 1.85 18.31
N ARG A 50 -2.09 0.89 19.23
CA ARG A 50 -3.28 0.58 20.05
C ARG A 50 -2.88 0.45 21.51
N PHE A 51 -3.85 0.58 22.42
CA PHE A 51 -3.62 0.43 23.85
C PHE A 51 -4.41 -0.75 24.40
N ASN A 52 -3.82 -1.51 25.33
CA ASN A 52 -4.54 -2.57 26.04
C ASN A 52 -5.31 -2.01 27.25
N SER A 53 -6.05 -2.86 27.96
CA SER A 53 -6.81 -2.48 29.16
C SER A 53 -5.97 -1.97 30.33
N ARG A 54 -4.66 -2.22 30.31
CA ARG A 54 -3.70 -1.72 31.32
C ARG A 54 -3.07 -0.39 30.92
N GLY A 55 -3.39 0.13 29.73
CA GLY A 55 -2.81 1.35 29.18
C GLY A 55 -1.44 1.15 28.51
N ASP A 56 -0.97 -0.10 28.34
CA ASP A 56 0.28 -0.35 27.62
C ASP A 56 0.09 -0.08 26.12
N ARG A 57 1.06 0.61 25.50
CA ARG A 57 1.09 0.83 24.04
C ARG A 57 1.53 -0.44 23.31
N ILE A 58 0.73 -0.86 22.34
CA ILE A 58 1.00 -1.90 21.37
C ILE A 58 1.34 -1.20 20.05
N PRO A 59 2.59 -1.28 19.56
CA PRO A 59 2.97 -0.67 18.30
C PRO A 59 2.16 -1.23 17.13
N GLY A 60 1.85 -0.37 16.16
CA GLY A 60 1.30 -0.77 14.87
C GLY A 60 2.24 -1.69 14.09
N ASN A 61 1.70 -2.38 13.09
CA ASN A 61 2.49 -3.25 12.21
C ASN A 61 3.20 -2.48 11.08
N GLY A 62 3.30 -1.16 11.11
CA GLY A 62 4.06 -0.41 10.12
C GLY A 62 3.38 -0.23 8.76
N MET A 63 2.19 -0.80 8.52
CA MET A 63 1.50 -0.66 7.21
C MET A 63 0.99 0.76 6.97
N ALA A 64 0.56 1.46 8.02
CA ALA A 64 0.10 2.83 7.91
C ALA A 64 1.27 3.75 7.53
N GLU A 65 2.40 3.60 8.21
CA GLU A 65 3.64 4.33 8.01
C GLU A 65 4.27 4.04 6.65
N ALA A 66 4.18 2.79 6.18
CA ALA A 66 4.63 2.39 4.85
C ALA A 66 3.73 2.91 3.71
N GLY A 67 2.62 3.60 4.01
CA GLY A 67 1.72 4.16 3.00
C GLY A 67 0.87 3.11 2.28
N VAL A 68 0.71 1.91 2.85
CA VAL A 68 -0.07 0.83 2.25
C VAL A 68 -1.57 1.15 2.24
N ILE A 69 -2.05 1.83 3.28
CA ILE A 69 -3.48 2.04 3.51
C ILE A 69 -3.89 3.42 3.01
N LEU A 70 -4.74 3.46 2.00
CA LEU A 70 -5.36 4.67 1.48
C LEU A 70 -6.83 4.72 1.92
N ARG A 71 -7.17 5.69 2.76
CA ARG A 71 -8.56 5.92 3.22
C ARG A 71 -9.20 7.02 2.38
N ILE A 72 -10.28 6.68 1.67
CA ILE A 72 -11.08 7.63 0.88
C ILE A 72 -12.52 7.57 1.38
N GLY A 73 -12.88 8.49 2.28
CA GLY A 73 -14.15 8.44 3.00
C GLY A 73 -14.28 7.14 3.80
N ARG A 74 -15.33 6.36 3.53
CA ARG A 74 -15.56 5.05 4.18
C ARG A 74 -14.85 3.89 3.47
N LYS A 75 -14.17 4.13 2.34
CA LYS A 75 -13.48 3.10 1.57
C LYS A 75 -12.03 2.95 2.03
N VAL A 76 -11.59 1.71 2.13
CA VAL A 76 -10.19 1.34 2.33
C VAL A 76 -9.66 0.74 1.04
N ILE A 77 -8.61 1.33 0.51
CA ILE A 77 -7.88 0.91 -0.68
C ILE A 77 -6.43 0.63 -0.26
N LEU A 78 -5.84 -0.39 -0.84
CA LEU A 78 -4.45 -0.78 -0.62
C LEU A 78 -3.62 -0.32 -1.82
N ASP A 79 -2.50 0.34 -1.52
CA ASP A 79 -1.40 0.52 -2.47
C ASP A 79 -0.56 -0.76 -2.45
N LEU A 80 -0.67 -1.57 -3.49
CA LEU A 80 0.00 -2.87 -3.55
C LEU A 80 1.51 -2.75 -3.75
N ASP A 81 1.98 -1.66 -4.37
CA ASP A 81 3.42 -1.45 -4.51
C ASP A 81 4.05 -1.14 -3.14
N ALA A 82 3.36 -0.34 -2.32
CA ALA A 82 3.74 -0.13 -0.93
C ALA A 82 3.59 -1.41 -0.08
N PHE A 83 2.57 -2.23 -0.35
CA PHE A 83 2.38 -3.49 0.35
C PHE A 83 3.50 -4.50 0.06
N ASP A 84 3.89 -4.65 -1.21
CA ASP A 84 5.01 -5.49 -1.63
C ASP A 84 6.32 -5.03 -0.95
N ALA A 85 6.59 -3.72 -0.96
CA ALA A 85 7.76 -3.15 -0.27
C ALA A 85 7.73 -3.38 1.25
N TRP A 86 6.56 -3.29 1.87
CA TRP A 86 6.38 -3.59 3.29
C TRP A 86 6.65 -5.08 3.57
N LEU A 87 6.13 -6.00 2.76
CA LEU A 87 6.40 -7.43 2.88
C LEU A 87 7.91 -7.72 2.76
N ASP A 88 8.59 -7.09 1.81
CA ASP A 88 10.03 -7.23 1.64
C ASP A 88 10.81 -6.73 2.87
N SER A 89 10.38 -5.63 3.48
CA SER A 89 10.99 -5.13 4.73
C SER A 89 10.87 -6.12 5.90
N ARG A 90 9.87 -7.02 5.86
CA ARG A 90 9.67 -8.07 6.88
C ARG A 90 10.54 -9.31 6.67
N LYS A 91 11.17 -9.47 5.50
CA LYS A 91 12.05 -10.62 5.21
C LYS A 91 13.37 -10.57 5.99
N VAL A 92 13.75 -9.42 6.54
CA VAL A 92 14.94 -9.27 7.38
C VAL A 92 14.61 -9.72 8.80
N GLY A 93 14.55 -11.04 9.00
CA GLY A 93 14.24 -11.64 10.30
C GLY A 93 14.11 -13.16 10.31
N ALA A 94 14.74 -13.86 9.35
CA ALA A 94 14.91 -15.32 9.37
C ALA A 94 16.37 -15.67 9.60
#